data_AF-A0A1M5RQR4-F1
#
_entry.id   AF-A0A1M5RQR4-F1
#
_cell.length_a   1.000
_cell.length_b   1.000
_cell.length_c   1.000
_cell.angle_alpha   90.00
_cell.angle_beta   90.00
_cell.angle_gamma   90.00
#
_symmetry.space_group_name_H-M   'P 1'
#
loop_
_entity.id
_entity.type
_entity.pdbx_description
1 polymer ?
#
loop_
_entity_poly.entity_id
_entity_poly.type
_entity_poly.pdbx_seq_one_letter_code
_entity_poly.pdbx_strand_id
1 'polypeptide(L)' 'MARKLDNATWEEYINKFDSLQGSKTVKDFCIENELTKSQFYYHKNFII' A
#
# COMPACT_ATOMS: atom_id res chain seq x y z
N MET A 1 -4.75 10.13 13.07
CA MET A 1 -4.51 10.83 11.79
C MET A 1 -3.85 9.85 10.85
N ALA A 2 -4.40 9.60 9.66
CA ALA A 2 -3.71 8.82 8.64
C ALA A 2 -2.54 9.65 8.09
N ARG A 3 -1.35 9.06 7.99
CA ARG A 3 -0.15 9.73 7.46
C ARG A 3 -0.44 10.16 6.02
N LYS A 4 -0.19 11.44 5.71
CA LYS A 4 -0.27 11.95 4.34
C LYS A 4 1.04 11.58 3.63
N LEU A 5 0.98 10.58 2.78
CA LEU A 5 2.08 10.17 1.89
C LEU A 5 1.86 10.81 0.52
N ASP A 6 2.93 11.15 -0.17
CA ASP A 6 2.90 11.59 -1.57
C ASP A 6 2.64 10.40 -2.52
N ASN A 7 2.33 10.71 -3.78
CA ASN A 7 1.99 9.69 -4.77
C ASN A 7 3.16 8.76 -5.09
N ALA A 8 4.38 9.27 -5.13
CA ALA A 8 5.57 8.47 -5.43
C ALA A 8 5.80 7.42 -4.34
N THR A 9 5.63 7.80 -3.08
CA THR A 9 5.69 6.87 -1.94
C THR A 9 4.60 5.78 -2.03
N TRP A 10 3.39 6.13 -2.46
CA TRP A 10 2.32 5.14 -2.69
C TRP A 10 2.64 4.17 -3.83
N GLU A 11 3.21 4.66 -4.93
CA GLU A 11 3.68 3.82 -6.03
C GLU A 11 4.75 2.83 -5.56
N GLU A 12 5.72 3.27 -4.75
CA GLU A 12 6.72 2.38 -4.17
C GLU A 12 6.08 1.29 -3.30
N TYR A 13 5.11 1.64 -2.45
CA TYR A 13 4.41 0.66 -1.62
C TYR A 13 3.59 -0.34 -2.42
N ILE A 14 2.90 0.11 -3.47
CA ILE A 14 2.11 -0.77 -4.36
C ILE A 14 3.04 -1.71 -5.12
N ASN A 15 4.12 -1.20 -5.71
CA ASN A 15 5.12 -2.00 -6.41
C ASN A 15 5.79 -3.03 -5.47
N LYS A 16 6.14 -2.61 -4.25
CA LYS A 16 6.68 -3.50 -3.23
C LYS A 16 5.68 -4.59 -2.87
N PHE A 17 4.40 -4.26 -2.74
CA PHE A 17 3.35 -5.25 -2.44
C PHE A 17 3.14 -6.24 -3.61
N ASP A 18 3.05 -5.77 -4.85
CA ASP A 18 2.87 -6.62 -6.03
C ASP A 18 4.10 -7.53 -6.29
N SER A 19 5.31 -7.06 -5.94
CA SER A 19 6.53 -7.89 -5.97
C SER A 19 6.54 -9.03 -4.94
N LEU A 20 5.69 -8.99 -3.90
CA LEU A 20 5.60 -10.07 -2.91
C LEU A 20 4.79 -11.28 -3.42
N GLN A 21 4.22 -11.22 -4.64
CA GLN A 21 3.59 -12.36 -5.35
C GLN A 21 2.63 -13.19 -4.47
N GLY A 22 1.84 -12.52 -3.62
CA GLY A 22 0.86 -13.19 -2.74
C GLY A 22 1.46 -13.88 -1.51
N SER A 23 2.76 -13.76 -1.26
CA SER A 23 3.40 -14.24 -0.02
C SER A 23 2.91 -13.49 1.23
N LYS A 24 2.28 -12.32 1.05
CA LYS A 24 1.81 -11.47 2.14
C LYS A 24 0.43 -10.91 1.83
N THR A 25 -0.46 -10.91 2.82
CA THR A 25 -1.78 -10.30 2.65
C THR A 25 -1.68 -8.77 2.71
N VAL A 26 -2.64 -8.07 2.08
CA VAL A 26 -2.75 -6.60 2.20
C VAL A 26 -2.82 -6.17 3.68
N LYS A 27 -3.43 -6.99 4.54
CA LYS A 27 -3.55 -6.69 5.98
C LYS A 27 -2.17 -6.64 6.63
N ASP A 28 -1.37 -7.68 6.43
CA ASP A 28 -0.04 -7.79 7.05
C ASP A 28 0.89 -6.70 6.52
N PHE A 29 0.85 -6.43 5.22
CA PHE A 29 1.62 -5.35 4.61
C PHE A 29 1.23 -3.98 5.16
N CYS A 30 -0.07 -3.70 5.34
CA CYS A 30 -0.53 -2.44 5.89
C CYS A 30 -0.08 -2.26 7.35
N ILE A 31 -0.15 -3.31 8.17
CA ILE A 31 0.36 -3.26 9.56
C ILE A 31 1.88 -3.01 9.56
N GLU A 32 2.60 -3.72 8.68
CA GLU A 32 4.03 -3.57 8.36
C GLU A 32 4.52 -2.12 8.23
N ASN A 33 3.75 -1.37 7.45
CA ASN A 33 4.13 -0.06 6.94
C ASN A 33 3.31 1.07 7.58
N GLU A 34 2.59 0.78 8.67
CA GLU A 34 1.71 1.73 9.39
C GLU A 34 0.68 2.39 8.45
N LEU A 35 0.21 1.64 7.45
CA LEU A 35 -0.79 2.06 6.48
C LEU A 35 -2.17 1.58 6.88
N THR A 36 -3.20 2.23 6.32
CA THR A 36 -4.57 1.74 6.42
C THR A 36 -4.98 1.03 5.14
N LYS A 37 -5.77 -0.04 5.26
CA LYS A 37 -6.31 -0.77 4.09
C LYS A 37 -7.08 0.15 3.14
N SER A 38 -7.86 1.08 3.68
CA SER A 38 -8.67 2.01 2.88
C SER A 38 -7.78 2.90 2.00
N GLN A 39 -6.69 3.44 2.55
CA GLN A 39 -5.74 4.22 1.75
C GLN A 39 -5.04 3.33 0.71
N PHE A 40 -4.59 2.14 1.10
CA PHE A 40 -3.93 1.22 0.19
C PHE A 40 -4.80 0.89 -1.03
N TYR A 41 -6.08 0.54 -0.82
CA TYR A 41 -7.00 0.27 -1.94
C TYR A 41 -7.35 1.51 -2.76
N TYR A 42 -7.49 2.68 -2.13
CA TYR A 42 -7.71 3.94 -2.85
C TYR A 42 -6.58 4.22 -3.83
N HIS A 43 -5.32 4.12 -3.38
CA HIS A 43 -4.16 4.36 -4.22
C HIS A 43 -3.91 3.23 -5.22
N LYS A 44 -4.13 1.97 -4.83
CA LYS A 44 -4.01 0.83 -5.75
C LYS A 44 -4.98 0.92 -6.93
N ASN A 45 -6.22 1.37 -6.71
CA ASN A 45 -7.21 1.54 -7.78
C ASN A 45 -7.03 2.83 -8.61
N PHE A 46 -6.24 3.79 -8.12
CA PHE A 46 -6.01 5.07 -8.81
C PHE A 46 -4.72 5.04 -9.65
N ILE A 47 -3.72 4.27 -9.22
CA ILE A 47 -2.41 4.15 -9.86
C ILE A 47 -2.38 3.07 -10.95
N ILE A 48 -3.22 2.03 -10.84
CA ILE A 48 -3.34 0.92 -11.82
C ILE A 48 -4.37 1.25 -12.90
#